data_AF-I4EI70-F1
#
_entry.id   AF-I4EI70-F1
#
_cell.length_a   1.000
_cell.length_b   1.000
_cell.length_c   1.000
_cell.angle_alpha   90.00
_cell.angle_beta   90.00
_cell.angle_gamma   90.00
#
_symmetry.space_group_name_H-M   'P 1'
#
loop_
_entity.id
_entity.type
_entity.pdbx_description
1 polymer ?
#
loop_
_entity_poly.entity_id
_entity_poly.type
_entity_poly.pdbx_seq_one_letter_code
_entity_poly.pdbx_strand_id
1 'polypeptide(L)'
;MSTETTEIHTLDELRTLRDRLLPMLQIVGAEYDTRTEPGYPVIFDNVEDGGYFGINLDPGYGLYIMTDGQQIVAQLNIIAWRTDVRSSANKEKFASLPFDGVRPVSNEMSDGQLRNLISELLSHWNRQPLNIRTSDS
;
A
#
# COMPACT_ATOMS: atom_id res chain seq x y z
N MET A 1 -27.89 14.00 -16.20
CA MET A 1 -26.80 13.97 -17.20
C MET A 1 -25.49 14.37 -16.52
N SER A 2 -25.16 13.74 -15.38
CA SER A 2 -24.24 14.35 -14.38
C SER A 2 -23.35 13.36 -13.61
N THR A 3 -23.76 12.08 -13.48
CA THR A 3 -22.98 11.05 -12.76
C THR A 3 -22.09 10.24 -13.70
N GLU A 4 -22.65 9.79 -14.83
CA GLU A 4 -21.94 8.96 -15.83
C GLU A 4 -20.72 9.68 -16.43
N THR A 5 -20.80 10.99 -16.69
CA THR A 5 -19.64 11.77 -17.17
C THR A 5 -18.54 11.91 -16.11
N THR A 6 -18.93 11.99 -14.83
CA THR A 6 -17.98 12.10 -13.71
C THR A 6 -17.23 10.79 -13.52
N GLU A 7 -17.93 9.66 -13.55
CA GLU A 7 -17.33 8.33 -13.42
C GLU A 7 -16.30 8.03 -14.52
N ILE A 8 -16.62 8.37 -15.77
CA ILE A 8 -15.69 8.20 -16.90
C ILE A 8 -14.42 9.03 -16.69
N HIS A 9 -14.56 10.28 -16.25
CA HIS A 9 -13.43 11.15 -15.98
C HIS A 9 -12.54 10.62 -14.85
N THR A 10 -13.13 10.17 -13.75
CA THR A 10 -12.40 9.59 -12.62
C THR A 10 -11.65 8.31 -13.02
N LEU A 11 -12.25 7.49 -13.90
CA LEU A 11 -11.58 6.30 -14.42
C LEU A 11 -10.37 6.66 -15.30
N ASP A 12 -10.47 7.68 -16.14
CA ASP A 12 -9.35 8.16 -16.96
C ASP A 12 -8.21 8.76 -16.11
N GLU A 13 -8.55 9.48 -15.04
CA GLU A 13 -7.57 9.93 -14.05
C GLU A 13 -6.87 8.74 -13.37
N LEU A 14 -7.63 7.70 -13.01
CA LEU A 14 -7.09 6.49 -12.40
C LEU A 14 -6.15 5.75 -13.36
N ARG A 15 -6.49 5.65 -14.65
CA ARG A 15 -5.60 5.12 -15.69
C ARG A 15 -4.29 5.90 -15.79
N THR A 16 -4.37 7.22 -15.72
CA THR A 16 -3.17 8.07 -15.76
C THR A 16 -2.27 7.86 -14.54
N LEU A 17 -2.88 7.73 -13.35
CA LEU A 17 -2.14 7.39 -12.13
C LEU A 17 -1.52 5.99 -12.21
N ARG A 18 -2.26 5.00 -12.75
CA ARG A 18 -1.78 3.64 -12.99
C ARG A 18 -0.53 3.66 -13.87
N ASP A 19 -0.58 4.33 -15.02
CA ASP A 19 0.54 4.36 -15.96
C ASP A 19 1.82 4.96 -15.36
N ARG A 20 1.68 5.86 -14.37
CA ARG A 20 2.79 6.48 -13.65
C ARG A 20 3.29 5.61 -12.49
N LEU A 21 2.38 5.06 -11.68
CA LEU A 21 2.72 4.40 -10.42
C LEU A 21 3.01 2.90 -10.60
N LEU A 22 2.28 2.21 -11.48
CA LEU A 22 2.41 0.77 -11.70
C LEU A 22 3.85 0.33 -12.04
N PRO A 23 4.62 1.03 -12.91
CA PRO A 23 6.02 0.69 -13.15
C PRO A 23 6.88 0.80 -11.89
N MET A 24 6.59 1.77 -11.00
CA MET A 24 7.31 1.91 -9.73
C MET A 24 6.98 0.73 -8.80
N LEU A 25 5.71 0.30 -8.75
CA LEU A 25 5.29 -0.86 -7.97
C LEU A 25 5.93 -2.16 -8.49
N GLN A 26 6.10 -2.30 -9.81
CA GLN A 26 6.79 -3.45 -10.42
C GLN A 26 8.25 -3.52 -10.02
N ILE A 27 8.96 -2.38 -9.99
CA ILE A 27 10.35 -2.32 -9.52
C ILE A 27 10.44 -2.71 -8.05
N VAL A 28 9.55 -2.17 -7.20
CA VAL A 28 9.48 -2.53 -5.78
C VAL A 28 9.17 -4.01 -5.60
N GLY A 29 8.23 -4.55 -6.38
CA GLY A 29 7.89 -5.97 -6.36
C GLY A 29 9.10 -6.85 -6.65
N ALA A 30 9.86 -6.52 -7.70
CA ALA A 30 11.08 -7.25 -8.05
C ALA A 30 12.16 -7.16 -6.96
N GLU A 31 12.31 -6.01 -6.29
CA GLU A 31 13.27 -5.85 -5.19
C GLU A 31 12.87 -6.67 -3.94
N TYR A 32 11.57 -6.77 -3.67
CA TYR A 32 11.03 -7.40 -2.46
C TYR A 32 10.67 -8.88 -2.63
N ASP A 33 10.68 -9.43 -3.84
CA ASP A 33 10.40 -10.84 -4.15
C ASP A 33 11.18 -11.84 -3.28
N THR A 34 12.43 -11.51 -2.93
CA THR A 34 13.28 -12.37 -2.09
C THR A 34 13.14 -12.11 -0.58
N ARG A 35 12.34 -11.12 -0.19
CA ARG A 35 12.25 -10.60 1.18
C ARG A 35 10.90 -10.87 1.83
N THR A 36 9.89 -11.19 1.04
CA THR A 36 8.51 -11.43 1.46
C THR A 36 8.21 -12.92 1.55
N GLU A 37 7.07 -13.27 2.14
CA GLU A 37 6.63 -14.67 2.20
C GLU A 37 6.28 -15.21 0.81
N PRO A 38 6.34 -16.55 0.59
CA PRO A 38 5.93 -17.15 -0.66
C PRO A 38 4.52 -16.73 -1.09
N GLY A 39 4.39 -16.30 -2.35
CA GLY A 39 3.15 -15.76 -2.89
C GLY A 39 3.03 -14.24 -2.77
N TYR A 40 4.01 -13.56 -2.17
CA TYR A 40 4.17 -12.11 -2.16
C TYR A 40 5.53 -11.74 -2.77
N PRO A 41 5.69 -10.51 -3.30
CA PRO A 41 4.68 -9.46 -3.39
C PRO A 41 3.66 -9.72 -4.51
N VAL A 42 2.41 -9.29 -4.28
CA VAL A 42 1.34 -9.36 -5.28
C VAL A 42 1.04 -7.96 -5.80
N ILE A 43 1.15 -7.78 -7.10
CA ILE A 43 0.74 -6.54 -7.78
C ILE A 43 -0.64 -6.76 -8.36
N PHE A 44 -1.54 -5.82 -8.09
CA PHE A 44 -2.90 -5.81 -8.62
C PHE A 44 -3.01 -4.72 -9.67
N ASP A 45 -3.66 -5.07 -10.77
CA ASP A 45 -3.99 -4.13 -11.83
C ASP A 45 -5.36 -4.52 -12.40
N ASN A 46 -6.39 -3.96 -11.78
CA ASN A 46 -7.77 -4.19 -12.16
C ASN A 46 -8.52 -2.86 -12.27
N VAL A 47 -7.93 -1.91 -13.00
CA VAL A 47 -8.53 -0.59 -13.19
C VAL A 47 -9.83 -0.68 -14.00
N GLU A 48 -9.87 -1.55 -15.01
CA GLU A 48 -11.00 -1.64 -15.95
C GLU A 48 -12.26 -2.27 -15.34
N ASP A 49 -12.13 -3.41 -14.65
CA ASP A 49 -13.30 -4.12 -14.09
C ASP A 49 -13.51 -3.80 -12.60
N GLY A 50 -12.44 -3.47 -11.88
CA GLY A 50 -12.45 -3.27 -10.43
C GLY A 50 -12.25 -1.83 -9.96
N GLY A 51 -11.76 -0.93 -10.80
CA GLY A 51 -11.45 0.45 -10.40
C GLY A 51 -10.30 0.56 -9.40
N TYR A 52 -9.35 -0.38 -9.37
CA TYR A 52 -8.19 -0.30 -8.48
C TYR A 52 -6.91 -0.93 -9.03
N PHE A 53 -5.78 -0.51 -8.50
CA PHE A 53 -4.48 -1.15 -8.70
C PHE A 53 -3.60 -0.93 -7.46
N GLY A 54 -2.53 -1.69 -7.29
CA GLY A 54 -1.72 -1.59 -6.08
C GLY A 54 -0.72 -2.71 -5.89
N ILE A 55 -0.19 -2.81 -4.67
CA ILE A 55 0.75 -3.85 -4.26
C ILE A 55 0.44 -4.33 -2.84
N ASN A 56 0.56 -5.63 -2.61
CA ASN A 56 0.72 -6.21 -1.28
C ASN A 56 2.12 -6.79 -1.15
N LEU A 57 2.79 -6.45 -0.06
CA LEU A 57 4.08 -7.06 0.32
C LEU A 57 3.87 -8.25 1.25
N ASP A 58 2.74 -8.29 1.95
CA ASP A 58 2.40 -9.29 2.97
C ASP A 58 0.88 -9.17 3.27
N PRO A 59 0.19 -10.16 3.90
CA PRO A 59 -1.24 -10.07 4.20
C PRO A 59 -1.66 -8.84 5.02
N GLY A 60 -0.72 -8.20 5.73
CA GLY A 60 -0.97 -7.00 6.54
C GLY A 60 -0.35 -5.71 6.00
N TYR A 61 0.26 -5.73 4.81
CA TYR A 61 1.03 -4.61 4.27
C TYR A 61 0.73 -4.41 2.79
N GLY A 62 -0.11 -3.41 2.50
CA GLY A 62 -0.57 -3.12 1.16
C GLY A 62 -0.79 -1.64 0.88
N LEU A 63 -0.62 -1.26 -0.38
CA LEU A 63 -0.98 0.05 -0.90
C LEU A 63 -1.91 -0.16 -2.10
N TYR A 64 -3.10 0.42 -2.02
CA TYR A 64 -4.12 0.36 -3.06
C TYR A 64 -4.48 1.77 -3.50
N ILE A 65 -4.53 1.98 -4.81
CA ILE A 65 -5.13 3.16 -5.41
C ILE A 65 -6.46 2.72 -6.00
N MET A 66 -7.55 3.31 -5.56
CA MET A 66 -8.90 2.90 -5.93
C MET A 66 -9.81 4.09 -6.13
N THR A 67 -10.91 3.87 -6.85
CA THR A 67 -11.97 4.87 -7.01
C THR A 67 -13.32 4.31 -6.62
N ASP A 68 -14.18 5.18 -6.07
CA ASP A 68 -15.61 4.96 -5.85
C ASP A 68 -16.48 5.58 -6.97
N GLY A 69 -15.85 6.04 -8.05
CA GLY A 69 -16.47 6.78 -9.16
C GLY A 69 -16.54 8.29 -8.95
N GLN A 70 -16.40 8.78 -7.71
CA GLN A 70 -16.43 10.21 -7.39
C GLN A 70 -15.04 10.77 -7.12
N GLN A 71 -14.19 10.00 -6.46
CA GLN A 71 -12.84 10.40 -6.11
C GLN A 71 -11.88 9.21 -6.23
N ILE A 72 -10.59 9.52 -6.26
CA ILE A 72 -9.52 8.53 -6.19
C ILE A 72 -8.90 8.63 -4.80
N VAL A 73 -8.70 7.47 -4.16
CA VAL A 73 -8.10 7.37 -2.84
C VAL A 73 -6.93 6.39 -2.86
N ALA A 74 -5.91 6.71 -2.09
CA ALA A 74 -4.90 5.74 -1.68
C ALA A 74 -5.32 5.16 -0.33
N GLN A 75 -5.48 3.85 -0.28
CA GLN A 75 -5.63 3.08 0.94
C GLN A 75 -4.31 2.39 1.27
N LEU A 76 -3.75 2.72 2.43
CA LEU A 76 -2.58 2.08 3.00
C LEU A 76 -3.01 1.15 4.12
N ASN A 77 -2.82 -0.16 3.95
CA ASN A 77 -3.06 -1.16 4.96
C ASN A 77 -1.72 -1.52 5.62
N ILE A 78 -1.60 -1.29 6.92
CA ILE A 78 -0.40 -1.62 7.70
C ILE A 78 -0.79 -2.24 9.04
N ILE A 79 0.07 -3.10 9.57
CA ILE A 79 -0.05 -3.59 10.94
C ILE A 79 0.61 -2.60 11.90
N ALA A 80 -0.19 -2.05 12.82
CA ALA A 80 0.31 -1.30 13.96
C ALA A 80 0.69 -2.27 15.10
N TRP A 81 1.99 -2.43 15.32
CA TRP A 81 2.52 -3.20 16.43
C TRP A 81 2.44 -2.39 17.73
N ARG A 82 1.88 -2.97 18.81
CA ARG A 82 1.88 -2.32 20.13
C ARG A 82 3.29 -2.34 20.71
N THR A 83 3.94 -1.17 20.75
CA THR A 83 5.22 -0.96 21.45
C THR A 83 4.99 -0.47 22.88
N ASP A 84 4.28 -1.25 23.71
CA ASP A 84 4.07 -0.84 25.11
C ASP A 84 5.24 -1.32 26.00
N VAL A 85 6.22 -0.44 26.17
CA VAL A 85 7.47 -0.68 26.93
C VAL A 85 7.24 -0.77 28.44
N ARG A 86 6.00 -0.59 28.94
CA ARG A 86 5.68 -0.63 30.38
C ARG A 86 4.76 -1.77 30.82
N SER A 87 4.39 -2.69 29.93
CA SER A 87 3.67 -3.90 30.35
C SER A 87 4.68 -4.88 30.95
N SER A 88 4.66 -4.97 32.28
CA SER A 88 5.39 -5.92 33.11
C SER A 88 5.58 -7.29 32.45
N ALA A 89 6.83 -7.77 32.49
CA ALA A 89 7.31 -9.04 32.00
C ALA A 89 6.37 -10.20 32.31
N ASN A 90 5.94 -10.93 31.27
CA ASN A 90 5.68 -12.40 31.25
C ASN A 90 4.70 -12.85 30.17
N LYS A 91 4.17 -11.98 29.29
CA LYS A 91 3.43 -12.41 28.10
C LYS A 91 3.76 -11.54 26.89
N GLU A 92 4.30 -12.16 25.85
CA GLU A 92 4.33 -11.56 24.51
C GLU A 92 2.89 -11.24 24.11
N LYS A 93 2.57 -9.96 23.97
CA LYS A 93 1.28 -9.50 23.48
C LYS A 93 1.43 -9.24 21.98
N PHE A 94 1.34 -10.29 21.16
CA PHE A 94 1.29 -10.20 19.69
C PHE A 94 -0.06 -9.66 19.19
N ALA A 95 -0.56 -8.58 19.79
CA ALA A 95 -1.78 -7.95 19.32
C ALA A 95 -1.41 -6.88 18.29
N SER A 96 -1.60 -7.21 17.02
CA SER A 96 -1.60 -6.28 15.90
C SER A 96 -2.94 -5.57 15.81
N LEU A 97 -2.93 -4.25 15.61
CA LEU A 97 -4.12 -3.52 15.17
C LEU A 97 -3.93 -3.22 13.67
N PRO A 98 -4.83 -3.69 12.78
CA PRO A 98 -4.82 -3.20 11.41
C PRO A 98 -5.09 -1.69 11.44
N PHE A 99 -4.21 -0.93 10.79
CA PHE A 99 -4.42 0.48 10.53
C PHE A 99 -4.61 0.65 9.03
N ASP A 100 -5.76 1.20 8.67
CA ASP A 100 -6.10 1.54 7.29
C ASP A 100 -6.09 3.06 7.17
N GLY A 101 -5.08 3.59 6.49
CA GLY A 101 -4.96 5.01 6.17
C GLY A 101 -5.55 5.28 4.79
N VAL A 102 -6.71 5.93 4.73
CA VAL A 102 -7.32 6.37 3.46
C VAL A 102 -7.04 7.85 3.26
N ARG A 103 -6.48 8.23 2.11
CA ARG A 103 -6.25 9.62 1.74
C ARG A 103 -6.62 9.89 0.29
N PRO A 104 -7.16 11.07 -0.03
CA PRO A 104 -7.44 11.44 -1.40
C PRO A 104 -6.14 11.53 -2.21
N VAL A 105 -6.20 11.07 -3.45
CA VAL A 105 -5.13 11.14 -4.43
C VAL A 105 -5.68 11.79 -5.69
N SER A 106 -4.84 12.57 -6.37
CA SER A 106 -5.19 13.21 -7.64
C SER A 106 -4.06 12.98 -8.64
N ASN A 107 -4.40 12.96 -9.92
CA ASN A 107 -3.43 12.93 -11.01
C ASN A 107 -2.47 14.15 -10.99
N GLU A 108 -2.86 15.26 -10.36
CA GLU A 108 -2.00 16.43 -10.19
C GLU A 108 -0.83 16.20 -9.22
N MET A 109 -0.85 15.11 -8.44
CA MET A 109 0.25 14.78 -7.54
C MET A 109 1.54 14.53 -8.32
N SER A 110 2.63 15.10 -7.84
CA SER A 110 3.97 14.87 -8.38
C SER A 110 4.43 13.42 -8.15
N ASP A 111 5.37 12.95 -8.98
CA ASP A 111 5.99 11.63 -8.80
C ASP A 111 6.64 11.46 -7.43
N GLY A 112 7.16 12.56 -6.85
CA GLY A 112 7.70 12.55 -5.48
C GLY A 112 6.63 12.24 -4.43
N GLN A 113 5.45 12.85 -4.55
CA GLN A 113 4.33 12.58 -3.64
C GLN A 113 3.81 11.16 -3.80
N LEU A 114 3.75 10.65 -5.04
CA LEU A 114 3.37 9.26 -5.32
C LEU A 114 4.37 8.26 -4.72
N ARG A 115 5.68 8.53 -4.87
CA ARG A 115 6.75 7.72 -4.24
C ARG A 115 6.72 7.78 -2.72
N ASN A 116 6.26 8.88 -2.13
CA ASN A 116 6.09 8.94 -0.68
C ASN A 116 5.03 7.94 -0.19
N LEU A 117 3.97 7.67 -0.96
CA LEU A 117 2.98 6.63 -0.63
C LEU A 117 3.65 5.26 -0.51
N ILE A 118 4.47 4.92 -1.51
CA ILE A 118 5.24 3.67 -1.56
C ILE A 118 6.23 3.64 -0.39
N SER A 119 6.97 4.74 -0.18
CA SER A 119 8.00 4.82 0.85
C SER A 119 7.43 4.64 2.25
N GLU A 120 6.21 5.12 2.49
CA GLU A 120 5.49 4.92 3.74
C GLU A 120 5.17 3.44 3.97
N LEU A 121 4.61 2.74 2.97
CA LEU A 121 4.39 1.29 3.02
C LEU A 121 5.69 0.55 3.35
N LEU A 122 6.77 0.83 2.61
CA LEU A 122 8.07 0.17 2.80
C LEU A 122 8.66 0.46 4.18
N SER A 123 8.54 1.69 4.67
CA SER A 123 8.96 2.09 6.01
C SER A 123 8.25 1.28 7.09
N HIS A 124 6.93 1.07 6.95
CA HIS A 124 6.15 0.27 7.91
C HIS A 124 6.48 -1.22 7.84
N TRP A 125 6.65 -1.77 6.64
CA TRP A 125 7.03 -3.17 6.46
C TRP A 125 8.43 -3.46 7.03
N ASN A 126 9.42 -2.59 6.74
CA ASN A 126 10.79 -2.75 7.25
C ASN A 126 10.92 -2.57 8.76
N ARG A 127 9.94 -1.95 9.43
CA ARG A 127 9.92 -1.76 10.90
C ARG A 127 9.21 -2.88 11.66
N GLN A 128 8.74 -3.92 10.98
CA GLN A 128 8.16 -5.08 11.62
C GLN A 128 9.14 -5.68 12.64
N PRO A 129 8.74 -5.90 13.90
CA PRO A 129 9.62 -6.42 14.94
C PRO A 129 10.06 -7.86 14.68
N LEU A 130 9.31 -8.62 13.87
CA LEU A 130 9.65 -9.99 13.49
C LEU A 130 10.59 -10.05 12.27
N ASN A 131 10.84 -8.91 11.61
CA ASN A 131 11.74 -8.80 10.47
C ASN A 131 13.16 -8.42 10.93
N ILE A 132 13.59 -8.99 12.06
CA ILE A 132 14.98 -8.94 12.51
C ILE A 132 15.73 -9.94 11.65
N ARG A 133 16.41 -9.45 10.61
CA ARG A 133 17.55 -10.19 10.08
C ARG A 133 18.58 -10.24 11.20
N THR A 134 18.80 -11.42 11.75
CA THR A 134 20.07 -11.74 12.41
C THR A 134 21.17 -11.42 11.41
N SER A 135 21.71 -10.21 11.48
CA SER A 135 23.07 -9.97 11.03
C SER A 135 23.92 -10.78 12.00
N ASP A 136 24.27 -12.00 11.61
CA ASP A 136 25.35 -12.73 12.26
C ASP A 136 26.58 -11.83 12.19
N SER A 137 27.04 -11.41 13.37
CA SER A 137 28.35 -10.82 13.63
C SER A 137 28.76 -11.24 15.04
#